data_AF-A0A316QCG7-F1
#
_entry.id   AF-A0A316QCG7-F1
#
_cell.length_a   1.000
_cell.length_b   1.000
_cell.length_c   1.000
_cell.angle_alpha   90.00
_cell.angle_beta   90.00
_cell.angle_gamma   90.00
#
_symmetry.space_group_name_H-M   'P 1'
#
loop_
_entity.id
_entity.type
_entity.pdbx_description
1 polymer ?
#
loop_
_entity_poly.entity_id
_entity_poly.type
_entity_poly.pdbx_seq_one_letter_code
_entity_poly.pdbx_strand_id
1 'polypeptide(L)'
;MKIVVKQNGVWYHGSDEIFSKLKVGSTITQWKELAEAFSHKPTQLSYDDNGIIKHNGVRNGYLYVINEPIEIGADIYQHPNTSMDEGVEFLTKRALKVKMIEKIEDLSSESN
;
A
#
# COMPACT_ATOMS: atom_id res chain seq x y z
N MET A 1 -5.66 15.60 1.86
CA MET A 1 -4.27 16.07 1.57
C MET A 1 -3.96 15.88 0.08
N LYS A 2 -3.20 16.75 -0.59
CA LYS A 2 -2.84 16.54 -2.01
C LYS A 2 -1.54 15.75 -2.13
N ILE A 3 -1.63 14.48 -2.51
CA ILE A 3 -0.45 13.65 -2.82
C ILE A 3 -0.08 13.84 -4.29
N VAL A 4 1.17 14.25 -4.53
CA VAL A 4 1.71 14.36 -5.90
C VAL A 4 2.34 13.03 -6.29
N VAL A 5 1.67 12.27 -7.14
CA VAL A 5 2.17 11.02 -7.69
C VAL A 5 3.26 11.31 -8.72
N LYS A 6 4.38 10.59 -8.63
CA LYS A 6 5.48 10.68 -9.58
C LYS A 6 5.45 9.48 -10.51
N GLN A 7 5.52 9.71 -11.82
CA GLN A 7 5.57 8.61 -12.80
C GLN A 7 6.68 7.59 -12.47
N ASN A 8 7.86 8.08 -12.10
CA ASN A 8 9.03 7.27 -11.77
C ASN A 8 9.22 7.08 -10.25
N GLY A 9 8.15 7.25 -9.48
CA GLY A 9 8.19 7.07 -8.02
C GLY A 9 8.22 5.59 -7.63
N VAL A 10 8.60 5.33 -6.38
CA VAL A 10 8.54 3.99 -5.80
C VAL A 10 7.10 3.69 -5.43
N TRP A 11 6.65 2.48 -5.77
CA TRP A 11 5.33 1.99 -5.46
C TRP A 11 5.41 0.88 -4.42
N TYR A 12 4.58 1.00 -3.39
CA TYR A 12 4.52 0.12 -2.24
C TYR A 12 3.23 -0.68 -2.22
N HIS A 13 3.31 -1.85 -1.61
CA HIS A 13 2.17 -2.69 -1.29
C HIS A 13 2.36 -3.33 0.09
N GLY A 14 1.30 -3.35 0.89
CA GLY A 14 1.26 -4.04 2.17
C GLY A 14 0.41 -5.31 2.11
N SER A 15 0.92 -6.41 2.64
CA SER A 15 0.15 -7.64 2.85
C SER A 15 0.62 -8.40 4.09
N ASP A 16 -0.23 -9.27 4.62
CA ASP A 16 0.11 -10.26 5.67
C ASP A 16 0.62 -11.59 5.09
N GLU A 17 0.74 -11.67 3.77
CA GLU A 17 1.18 -12.86 3.02
C GLU A 17 2.54 -12.64 2.35
N ILE A 18 3.34 -13.70 2.25
CA ILE A 18 4.62 -13.69 1.52
C ILE A 18 4.43 -14.12 0.07
N PHE A 19 4.82 -13.27 -0.87
CA PHE A 19 4.80 -13.57 -2.31
C PHE A 19 5.85 -12.75 -3.09
N SER A 20 6.05 -13.13 -4.35
CA SER A 20 6.95 -12.45 -5.30
C SER A 20 6.22 -11.79 -6.48
N LYS A 21 4.90 -11.97 -6.57
CA LYS A 21 4.05 -11.35 -7.60
C LYS A 21 2.72 -10.89 -7.01
N LEU A 22 2.34 -9.65 -7.31
CA LEU A 22 1.00 -9.13 -7.09
C LEU A 22 0.05 -9.62 -8.17
N LYS A 23 -1.20 -9.84 -7.77
CA LYS A 23 -2.29 -10.18 -8.69
C LYS A 23 -2.80 -8.90 -9.38
N VAL A 24 -3.58 -9.10 -10.45
CA VAL A 24 -4.34 -8.01 -11.07
C VAL A 24 -5.39 -7.52 -10.08
N GLY A 25 -5.64 -6.20 -10.02
CA GLY A 25 -6.57 -5.58 -9.08
C GLY A 25 -6.04 -5.46 -7.66
N SER A 26 -4.73 -5.65 -7.44
CA SER A 26 -4.11 -5.35 -6.15
C SER A 26 -3.94 -3.84 -5.97
N THR A 27 -4.12 -3.35 -4.75
CA THR A 27 -3.89 -1.95 -4.40
C THR A 27 -2.41 -1.66 -4.18
N ILE A 28 -1.92 -0.52 -4.67
CA ILE A 28 -0.57 -0.01 -4.44
C ILE A 28 -0.64 1.51 -4.18
N THR A 29 0.41 2.05 -3.56
CA THR A 29 0.51 3.48 -3.23
C THR A 29 1.96 3.95 -3.27
N GLN A 30 2.20 5.25 -3.50
CA GLN A 30 3.53 5.85 -3.30
C GLN A 30 3.76 6.30 -1.85
N TRP A 31 2.75 6.20 -1.00
CA TRP A 31 2.85 6.52 0.41
C TRP A 31 3.27 5.28 1.21
N LYS A 32 4.53 5.23 1.63
CA LYS A 32 5.10 4.06 2.32
C LYS A 32 4.29 3.70 3.57
N GLU A 33 4.08 4.64 4.48
CA GLU A 33 3.40 4.45 5.76
C GLU A 33 1.95 3.97 5.59
N LEU A 34 1.28 4.38 4.51
CA LEU A 34 -0.05 3.88 4.18
C LEU A 34 -0.01 2.39 3.77
N ALA A 35 0.96 2.00 2.95
CA ALA A 35 1.15 0.59 2.61
C ALA A 35 1.49 -0.24 3.85
N GLU A 36 2.29 0.29 4.77
CA GLU A 36 2.59 -0.33 6.06
C GLU A 36 1.29 -0.58 6.85
N ALA A 37 0.45 0.45 7.02
CA ALA A 37 -0.84 0.33 7.70
C ALA A 37 -1.77 -0.72 7.06
N PHE A 38 -1.83 -0.78 5.72
CA PHE A 38 -2.61 -1.78 4.99
C PHE A 38 -2.09 -3.21 5.18
N SER A 39 -0.79 -3.38 5.42
CA SER A 39 -0.17 -4.71 5.60
C SER A 39 -0.74 -5.47 6.81
N HIS A 40 -1.25 -4.74 7.80
CA HIS A 40 -1.87 -5.30 9.00
C HIS A 40 -3.31 -5.83 8.79
N LYS A 41 -3.82 -5.83 7.56
CA LYS A 41 -5.21 -6.18 7.19
C LYS A 41 -6.27 -5.49 8.06
N PRO A 42 -6.24 -4.15 8.14
CA PRO A 42 -7.28 -3.42 8.85
C PRO A 42 -8.65 -3.61 8.20
N THR A 43 -9.68 -3.61 9.03
CA THR A 43 -11.07 -3.44 8.55
C THR A 43 -11.46 -1.97 8.50
N GLN A 44 -10.74 -1.11 9.23
CA GLN A 44 -10.88 0.33 9.21
C GLN A 44 -9.49 0.97 9.15
N LEU A 45 -9.30 1.84 8.16
CA LEU A 45 -8.11 2.65 7.97
C LEU A 45 -8.54 4.05 7.54
N SER A 46 -7.95 5.07 8.15
CA SER A 46 -8.20 6.47 7.83
C SER A 46 -6.94 7.30 8.09
N TYR A 47 -6.90 8.51 7.59
CA TYR A 47 -5.89 9.50 7.94
C TYR A 47 -6.53 10.89 8.02
N ASP A 48 -5.94 11.79 8.81
CA ASP A 48 -6.39 13.18 8.90
C ASP A 48 -5.69 14.10 7.91
N ASP A 49 -6.02 15.40 7.93
CA ASP A 49 -5.44 16.40 7.01
C ASP A 49 -3.93 16.60 7.17
N ASN A 50 -3.35 16.15 8.29
CA ASN A 50 -1.90 16.17 8.54
C ASN A 50 -1.22 14.88 8.10
N GLY A 51 -1.98 13.93 7.55
CA GLY A 51 -1.49 12.62 7.12
C GLY A 51 -1.26 11.65 8.29
N ILE A 52 -1.84 11.89 9.47
CA ILE A 52 -1.72 10.95 10.59
C ILE A 52 -2.64 9.75 10.32
N ILE A 53 -2.04 8.59 10.04
CA ILE A 53 -2.75 7.34 9.74
C ILE A 53 -3.23 6.68 11.04
N LYS A 54 -4.49 6.19 11.02
CA LYS A 54 -5.11 5.38 12.07
C LYS A 54 -5.71 4.14 11.43
N HIS A 55 -5.40 2.97 11.99
CA HIS A 55 -5.99 1.70 11.55
C HIS A 55 -6.23 0.75 12.72
N ASN A 56 -7.06 -0.26 12.50
CA ASN A 56 -7.36 -1.31 13.49
C ASN A 56 -6.82 -2.70 13.10
N GLY A 57 -5.95 -2.77 12.10
CA GLY A 57 -5.25 -4.00 11.72
C GLY A 57 -4.31 -4.49 12.83
N VAL A 58 -4.23 -5.81 13.01
CA VAL A 58 -3.45 -6.48 14.08
C VAL A 58 -2.57 -7.61 13.55
N ARG A 59 -2.59 -7.86 12.23
CA ARG A 59 -1.77 -8.91 11.63
C ARG A 59 -0.34 -8.40 11.52
N ASN A 60 0.65 -9.27 11.69
CA ASN A 60 1.98 -8.97 11.19
C ASN A 60 1.91 -8.79 9.68
N GLY A 61 2.59 -7.75 9.20
CA GLY A 61 2.59 -7.36 7.81
C GLY A 61 3.98 -7.50 7.18
N TYR A 62 3.98 -7.39 5.86
CA TYR A 62 5.16 -7.33 5.02
C TYR A 62 4.99 -6.17 4.05
N LEU A 63 6.05 -5.39 3.90
CA LEU A 63 6.10 -4.31 2.94
C LEU A 63 6.84 -4.74 1.69
N TYR A 64 6.23 -4.43 0.55
CA TYR A 64 6.74 -4.73 -0.77
C TYR A 64 6.97 -3.46 -1.58
N VAL A 65 7.96 -3.51 -2.47
CA VAL A 65 8.09 -2.56 -3.58
C VAL A 65 7.83 -3.27 -4.90
N ILE A 66 7.25 -2.54 -5.86
CA ILE A 66 7.20 -3.01 -7.25
C ILE A 66 8.62 -3.09 -7.79
N ASN A 67 9.02 -4.27 -8.25
CA ASN A 67 10.39 -4.58 -8.67
C ASN A 67 10.49 -4.80 -10.20
N GLU A 68 9.80 -3.93 -10.94
CA GLU A 68 9.85 -3.83 -12.39
C GLU A 68 9.33 -2.46 -12.84
N PRO A 69 9.64 -2.02 -14.08
CA PRO A 69 9.07 -0.80 -14.63
C PRO A 69 7.55 -0.88 -14.69
N ILE A 70 6.87 0.21 -14.31
CA ILE A 70 5.43 0.36 -14.43
C ILE A 70 5.07 1.76 -14.93
N GLU A 71 3.96 1.84 -15.67
CA GLU A 71 3.45 3.08 -16.23
C GLU A 71 2.02 3.38 -15.74
N ILE A 72 1.81 4.59 -15.22
CA ILE A 72 0.47 5.08 -14.85
C ILE A 72 -0.41 5.15 -16.11
N GLY A 73 -1.62 4.63 -16.04
CA GLY A 73 -2.58 4.57 -17.14
C GLY A 73 -2.48 3.26 -17.93
N ALA A 74 -1.28 2.73 -18.16
CA ALA A 74 -1.08 1.46 -18.88
C ALA A 74 -1.10 0.25 -17.93
N ASP A 75 -0.34 0.30 -16.84
CA ASP A 75 -0.16 -0.82 -15.90
C ASP A 75 -0.98 -0.66 -14.63
N ILE A 76 -1.23 0.58 -14.23
CA ILE A 76 -1.92 0.94 -12.99
C ILE A 76 -2.87 2.10 -13.23
N TYR A 77 -3.88 2.27 -12.38
CA TYR A 77 -4.84 3.37 -12.49
C TYR A 77 -5.35 3.77 -11.11
N GLN A 78 -5.76 5.03 -10.97
CA GLN A 78 -6.36 5.54 -9.73
C GLN A 78 -7.51 4.62 -9.32
N HIS A 79 -7.55 4.23 -8.04
CA HIS A 79 -8.61 3.39 -7.51
C HIS A 79 -9.95 4.13 -7.68
N PRO A 80 -10.90 3.63 -8.50
CA PRO A 80 -12.06 4.41 -8.94
C PRO A 80 -13.11 4.62 -7.83
N ASN A 81 -13.13 3.72 -6.84
CA ASN A 81 -14.12 3.70 -5.76
C ASN A 81 -13.48 3.85 -4.38
N THR A 82 -12.37 4.59 -4.27
CA THR A 82 -11.77 4.89 -2.96
C THR A 82 -12.44 6.11 -2.33
N SER A 83 -12.55 6.12 -1.00
CA SER A 83 -12.89 7.32 -0.23
C SER A 83 -11.67 8.17 0.12
N MET A 84 -10.47 7.72 -0.23
CA MET A 84 -9.21 8.45 -0.02
C MET A 84 -8.99 9.53 -1.08
N ASP A 85 -8.06 10.43 -0.81
CA ASP A 85 -7.71 11.52 -1.73
C ASP A 85 -7.18 10.98 -3.08
N GLU A 86 -7.29 11.81 -4.11
CA GLU A 86 -6.67 11.55 -5.41
C GLU A 86 -5.16 11.35 -5.26
N GLY A 87 -4.61 10.35 -5.95
CA GLY A 87 -3.19 10.04 -5.92
C GLY A 87 -2.77 9.11 -4.76
N VAL A 88 -3.67 8.75 -3.85
CA VAL A 88 -3.36 7.92 -2.70
C VAL A 88 -3.31 6.43 -3.05
N GLU A 89 -4.36 5.92 -3.70
CA GLU A 89 -4.49 4.49 -4.00
C GLU A 89 -4.64 4.23 -5.50
N PHE A 90 -3.89 3.23 -5.98
CA PHE A 90 -3.93 2.77 -7.36
C PHE A 90 -4.19 1.27 -7.40
N LEU A 91 -4.85 0.80 -8.45
CA LEU A 91 -5.07 -0.61 -8.74
C LEU A 91 -4.18 -1.07 -9.90
N THR A 92 -3.69 -2.31 -9.81
CA THR A 92 -2.93 -2.95 -10.88
C THR A 92 -3.85 -3.47 -12.00
N LYS A 93 -3.43 -3.27 -13.28
CA LYS A 93 -4.09 -3.82 -14.49
C LYS A 93 -3.49 -5.14 -14.95
N ARG A 94 -2.29 -5.46 -14.46
CA ARG A 94 -1.58 -6.72 -14.72
C ARG A 94 -0.89 -7.22 -13.46
N ALA A 95 -0.43 -8.47 -13.49
CA ALA A 95 0.43 -8.98 -12.44
C ALA A 95 1.78 -8.26 -12.46
N LEU A 96 2.30 -7.93 -11.27
CA LEU A 96 3.56 -7.20 -11.10
C LEU A 96 4.50 -7.95 -10.16
N LYS A 97 5.77 -8.05 -10.51
CA LYS A 97 6.83 -8.55 -9.64
C LYS A 97 7.02 -7.59 -8.50
N VAL A 98 7.19 -8.15 -7.32
CA VAL A 98 7.49 -7.40 -6.11
C VAL A 98 8.72 -7.94 -5.42
N LYS A 99 9.33 -7.08 -4.61
CA LYS A 99 10.38 -7.45 -3.67
C LYS A 99 9.94 -7.05 -2.27
N MET A 100 9.92 -8.00 -1.34
CA MET A 100 9.75 -7.71 0.08
C MET A 100 10.96 -6.89 0.55
N ILE A 101 10.71 -5.78 1.23
CA ILE A 101 11.76 -4.91 1.77
C ILE A 101 11.77 -4.87 3.29
N GLU A 102 10.65 -5.19 3.94
CA GLU A 102 10.50 -5.06 5.39
C GLU A 102 9.44 -6.03 5.92
N LYS A 103 9.66 -6.56 7.13
CA LYS A 103 8.63 -7.24 7.94
C LYS A 103 8.17 -6.24 8.99
N ILE A 104 6.86 -6.09 9.13
CA ILE A 104 6.24 -5.12 10.03
C ILE A 104 5.51 -5.91 11.10
N GLU A 105 6.08 -5.92 12.29
CA GLU A 105 5.48 -6.59 13.43
C GLU A 105 4.46 -5.67 14.08
N ASP A 106 3.30 -6.21 14.45
CA ASP A 106 2.36 -5.48 15.28
C ASP A 106 2.90 -5.46 16.72
N LEU A 107 3.44 -4.31 17.14
CA LEU A 107 3.97 -4.12 18.49
C LEU A 107 2.87 -3.84 19.53
N SER A 108 1.59 -3.90 19.13
CA SER A 108 0.46 -3.69 20.05
C SER A 108 0.37 -4.72 21.20
N SER A 109 1.16 -5.79 21.15
CA SER A 109 1.26 -6.81 22.19
C SER A 109 2.32 -6.58 23.29
N GLU A 110 3.13 -5.50 23.26
CA GLU A 110 4.08 -5.19 24.35
C GLU A 110 3.57 -4.12 25.33
N SER A 111 2.37 -4.33 25.85
CA SER A 111 1.85 -3.58 27.00
C SER A 111 1.05 -4.50 27.91
N ASN A 112 1.78 -5.27 28.73
CA ASN A 112 1.24 -5.97 29.90
C ASN A 112 2.20 -5.78 31.09
#